data_AF-A0A7T5RBU7-F1
#
_entry.id   AF-A0A7T5RBU7-F1
#
_cell.length_a   1.000
_cell.length_b   1.000
_cell.length_c   1.000
_cell.angle_alpha   90.00
_cell.angle_beta   90.00
_cell.angle_gamma   90.00
#
_symmetry.space_group_name_H-M   'P 1'
#
loop_
_entity.id
_entity.type
_entity.pdbx_description
1 polymer ?
#
loop_
_entity_poly.entity_id
_entity_poly.type
_entity_poly.pdbx_seq_one_letter_code
_entity_poly.pdbx_strand_id
1 'polypeptide(L)'
;MDKYKIFYDAFQEAKWFQDLNKEFAEAELLPINQAKEPEVLRLLRYDKPDIILLKNDKAVLALEKTTEVPTGHNVGQRFARIVCSAEEKVPFIYFFPFLAMKHGTYASACWVNARLLEAMQKLSKIHSVPIMAINWECDKEYELIRDGSQDLFLKAVVDDFIKHDYKGDIPILEKVHEVMKTKFDEALTRHPQYSDLPPTAREVITKEYLESLSAKYKGKDFSKLLTREKSIVYDIGMKYVRSDPYTGTQLIYDYLLARQGATPKERSMNILLRMPDISKALWDKASTNKNRKDIKLYTKFADLIELSDDAIIIYE
;
A
#
# COMPACT_ATOMS: atom_id res chain seq x y z
N MET A 1 11.24 32.38 6.52
CA MET A 1 10.32 31.84 5.50
C MET A 1 10.57 30.35 5.45
N ASP A 2 9.52 29.53 5.49
CA ASP A 2 9.68 28.08 5.46
C ASP A 2 10.32 27.65 4.14
N LYS A 3 11.29 26.73 4.21
CA LYS A 3 11.94 26.18 3.03
C LYS A 3 11.30 24.84 2.69
N TYR A 4 10.64 24.79 1.54
CA TYR A 4 10.10 23.55 0.98
C TYR A 4 11.09 22.90 0.00
N LYS A 5 11.17 21.58 0.05
CA LYS A 5 11.83 20.75 -0.97
C LYS A 5 10.84 19.67 -1.43
N ILE A 6 10.67 19.54 -2.73
CA ILE A 6 9.82 18.51 -3.35
C ILE A 6 10.74 17.49 -3.99
N PHE A 7 10.83 16.33 -3.35
CA PHE A 7 11.48 15.18 -3.96
C PHE A 7 10.48 14.49 -4.89
N TYR A 8 10.86 14.26 -6.14
CA TYR A 8 9.96 13.71 -7.15
C TYR A 8 10.52 12.47 -7.87
N ASP A 9 9.62 11.60 -8.33
CA ASP A 9 9.98 10.57 -9.31
C ASP A 9 9.96 11.13 -10.74
N ALA A 10 8.86 11.76 -11.14
CA ALA A 10 8.69 12.39 -12.44
C ALA A 10 8.65 13.92 -12.32
N PHE A 11 9.41 14.63 -13.16
CA PHE A 11 9.50 16.10 -13.10
C PHE A 11 8.16 16.78 -13.40
N GLN A 12 7.33 16.22 -14.30
CA GLN A 12 6.00 16.78 -14.57
C GLN A 12 5.10 16.73 -13.34
N GLU A 13 5.21 15.67 -12.52
CA GLU A 13 4.45 15.54 -11.29
C GLU A 13 4.97 16.46 -10.20
N ALA A 14 6.28 16.72 -10.16
CA ALA A 14 6.87 17.75 -9.31
C ALA A 14 6.27 19.13 -9.60
N LYS A 15 6.13 19.48 -10.89
CA LYS A 15 5.55 20.75 -11.31
C LYS A 15 4.07 20.85 -11.01
N TRP A 16 3.30 19.80 -11.31
CA TRP A 16 1.90 19.72 -10.90
C TRP A 16 1.72 19.87 -9.38
N PHE A 17 2.53 19.18 -8.58
CA PHE A 17 2.47 19.26 -7.12
C PHE A 17 2.85 20.66 -6.61
N GLN A 18 3.88 21.28 -7.21
CA GLN A 18 4.28 22.66 -6.93
C GLN A 18 3.13 23.65 -7.18
N ASP A 19 2.28 23.42 -8.18
CA ASP A 19 1.14 24.27 -8.51
C ASP A 19 -0.10 24.03 -7.63
N LEU A 20 -0.05 23.07 -6.69
CA LEU A 20 -1.16 22.83 -5.76
C LEU A 20 -1.32 23.97 -4.75
N ASN A 21 -0.22 24.63 -4.35
CA ASN A 21 -0.26 25.72 -3.40
C ASN A 21 0.87 26.75 -3.65
N LYS A 22 0.55 28.04 -3.49
CA LYS A 22 1.48 29.16 -3.70
C LYS A 22 2.74 29.13 -2.81
N GLU A 23 2.68 28.50 -1.64
CA GLU A 23 3.85 28.34 -0.75
C GLU A 23 4.92 27.44 -1.36
N PHE A 24 4.57 26.60 -2.32
CA PHE A 24 5.51 25.74 -3.02
C PHE A 24 6.16 26.41 -4.23
N ALA A 25 5.77 27.63 -4.61
CA ALA A 25 6.25 28.31 -5.83
C ALA A 25 7.79 28.33 -5.93
N GLU A 26 8.47 28.54 -4.80
CA GLU A 26 9.94 28.58 -4.69
C GLU A 26 10.53 27.29 -4.10
N ALA A 27 9.74 26.21 -4.01
CA ALA A 27 10.22 24.93 -3.50
C ALA A 27 11.32 24.37 -4.41
N GLU A 28 12.37 23.85 -3.76
CA GLU A 28 13.48 23.20 -4.44
C GLU A 28 13.02 21.83 -4.97
N LEU A 29 13.10 21.62 -6.28
CA LEU A 29 12.69 20.35 -6.91
C LEU A 29 13.91 19.42 -7.03
N LEU A 30 13.83 18.23 -6.42
CA LEU A 30 14.96 17.29 -6.34
C LEU A 30 14.54 15.89 -6.83
N PRO A 31 15.31 15.22 -7.70
CA PRO A 31 15.02 13.84 -8.08
C PRO A 31 15.15 12.86 -6.88
N ILE A 32 14.13 12.05 -6.62
CA ILE A 32 14.13 11.06 -5.52
C ILE A 32 15.29 10.06 -5.66
N ASN A 33 15.63 9.66 -6.88
CA ASN A 33 16.71 8.69 -7.12
C ASN A 33 18.10 9.21 -6.73
N GLN A 34 18.26 10.51 -6.49
CA GLN A 34 19.50 11.15 -6.08
C GLN A 34 19.48 11.61 -4.62
N ALA A 35 18.38 11.33 -3.89
CA ALA A 35 18.21 11.75 -2.51
C ALA A 35 19.30 11.19 -1.59
N LYS A 36 19.79 12.04 -0.70
CA LYS A 36 20.76 11.69 0.37
C LYS A 36 20.23 12.02 1.76
N GLU A 37 19.10 12.70 1.81
CA GLU A 37 18.42 13.18 2.99
C GLU A 37 17.89 12.00 3.81
N PRO A 38 18.26 11.87 5.10
CA PRO A 38 17.81 10.75 5.92
C PRO A 38 16.28 10.62 5.96
N GLU A 39 15.54 11.73 6.01
CA GLU A 39 14.08 11.73 6.00
C GLU A 39 13.51 11.07 4.73
N VAL A 40 14.10 11.36 3.58
CA VAL A 40 13.68 10.81 2.28
C VAL A 40 14.07 9.33 2.22
N LEU A 41 15.33 8.99 2.55
CA LEU A 41 15.82 7.61 2.51
C LEU A 41 14.99 6.66 3.39
N ARG A 42 14.48 7.13 4.53
CA ARG A 42 13.59 6.34 5.39
C ARG A 42 12.25 6.02 4.72
N LEU A 43 11.70 6.92 3.90
CA LEU A 43 10.46 6.71 3.15
C LEU A 43 10.65 5.82 1.90
N LEU A 44 11.88 5.61 1.45
CA LEU A 44 12.19 4.76 0.29
C LEU A 44 12.49 3.29 0.66
N ARG A 45 12.35 2.88 1.93
CA ARG A 45 12.76 1.54 2.39
C ARG A 45 12.02 0.41 1.70
N TYR A 46 10.75 0.62 1.38
CA TYR A 46 9.86 -0.39 0.80
C TYR A 46 9.67 -0.19 -0.69
N ASP A 47 9.26 1.02 -1.06
CA ASP A 47 9.05 1.43 -2.43
C ASP A 47 9.05 2.95 -2.50
N LYS A 48 9.25 3.49 -3.69
CA LYS A 48 9.31 4.94 -3.91
C LYS A 48 7.91 5.51 -4.18
N PRO A 49 7.45 6.53 -3.46
CA PRO A 49 6.29 7.35 -3.86
C PRO A 49 6.67 8.37 -4.93
N ASP A 50 5.67 8.91 -5.62
CA ASP A 50 5.89 9.91 -6.67
C ASP A 50 6.43 11.23 -6.11
N ILE A 51 5.96 11.63 -4.92
CA ILE A 51 6.34 12.87 -4.25
C ILE A 51 6.65 12.63 -2.77
N ILE A 52 7.71 13.26 -2.28
CA ILE A 52 7.99 13.46 -0.85
C ILE A 52 8.23 14.96 -0.62
N LEU A 53 7.41 15.58 0.22
CA LEU A 53 7.53 16.98 0.60
C LEU A 53 8.30 17.10 1.91
N LEU A 54 9.38 17.87 1.87
CA LEU A 54 10.11 18.30 3.05
C LEU A 54 9.80 19.77 3.36
N LYS A 55 9.54 20.06 4.62
CA LYS A 55 9.46 21.41 5.18
C LYS A 55 10.59 21.56 6.20
N ASN A 56 11.50 22.52 5.97
CA ASN A 56 12.66 22.74 6.83
C ASN A 56 13.45 21.44 7.11
N ASP A 57 13.73 20.69 6.05
CA ASP A 57 14.42 19.39 6.07
C ASP A 57 13.73 18.28 6.87
N LYS A 58 12.43 18.40 7.15
CA LYS A 58 11.60 17.35 7.75
C LYS A 58 10.53 16.87 6.78
N ALA A 59 10.39 15.55 6.63
CA ALA A 59 9.32 15.00 5.81
C ALA A 59 7.97 15.27 6.46
N VAL A 60 7.07 15.92 5.74
CA VAL A 60 5.76 16.34 6.26
C VAL A 60 4.59 15.75 5.47
N LEU A 61 4.83 15.28 4.24
CA LEU A 61 3.81 14.66 3.40
C LEU A 61 4.48 13.80 2.33
N ALA A 62 3.91 12.64 2.05
CA ALA A 62 4.23 11.85 0.85
C ALA A 62 2.97 11.67 0.01
N LEU A 63 3.14 11.54 -1.31
CA LEU A 63 2.02 11.42 -2.23
C LEU A 63 2.32 10.42 -3.35
N GLU A 64 1.30 9.65 -3.69
CA GLU A 64 1.22 8.81 -4.88
C GLU A 64 0.08 9.32 -5.76
N LYS A 65 0.32 9.40 -7.07
CA LYS A 65 -0.66 9.78 -8.07
C LYS A 65 -0.73 8.72 -9.15
N THR A 66 -1.94 8.28 -9.49
CA THR A 66 -2.12 7.40 -10.65
C THR A 66 -3.44 7.65 -11.34
N THR A 67 -3.41 7.53 -12.66
CA THR A 67 -4.63 7.51 -13.50
C THR A 67 -4.98 6.10 -13.94
N GLU A 68 -4.32 5.08 -13.37
CA GLU A 68 -4.63 3.69 -13.67
C GLU A 68 -6.06 3.37 -13.24
N VAL A 69 -6.78 2.71 -14.13
CA VAL A 69 -8.13 2.20 -13.86
C VAL A 69 -8.06 1.25 -12.65
N PRO A 70 -8.95 1.39 -11.65
CA PRO A 70 -8.85 0.68 -10.37
C PRO A 70 -9.30 -0.78 -10.49
N THR A 71 -8.63 -1.54 -11.36
CA THR A 71 -8.93 -2.94 -11.65
C THR A 71 -7.92 -3.88 -11.01
N GLY A 72 -8.44 -5.03 -10.57
CA GLY A 72 -7.63 -6.11 -10.03
C GLY A 72 -6.73 -5.63 -8.91
N HIS A 73 -5.41 -5.69 -9.14
CA HIS A 73 -4.42 -5.37 -8.14
C HIS A 73 -3.62 -4.10 -8.43
N ASN A 74 -3.94 -3.36 -9.50
CA ASN A 74 -3.15 -2.19 -9.95
C ASN A 74 -3.00 -1.13 -8.85
N VAL A 75 -4.12 -0.84 -8.17
CA VAL A 75 -4.12 0.14 -7.09
C VAL A 75 -3.45 -0.38 -5.81
N GLY A 76 -3.45 -1.70 -5.58
CA GLY A 76 -2.88 -2.32 -4.39
C GLY A 76 -1.35 -2.48 -4.44
N GLN A 77 -0.74 -2.45 -5.63
CA GLN A 77 0.71 -2.54 -5.83
C GLN A 77 1.48 -1.47 -5.04
N ARG A 78 0.88 -0.28 -4.92
CA ARG A 78 1.44 0.89 -4.25
C ARG A 78 1.26 0.86 -2.73
N PHE A 79 0.64 -0.16 -2.16
CA PHE A 79 0.35 -0.15 -0.73
C PHE A 79 1.62 -0.16 0.14
N ALA A 80 2.74 -0.72 -0.35
CA ALA A 80 4.00 -0.78 0.38
C ALA A 80 4.59 0.61 0.72
N ARG A 81 4.54 1.57 -0.19
CA ARG A 81 4.98 2.96 0.06
C ARG A 81 4.07 3.69 1.07
N ILE A 82 2.77 3.41 1.05
CA ILE A 82 1.81 3.93 2.03
C ILE A 82 2.15 3.44 3.44
N VAL A 83 2.38 2.12 3.58
CA VAL A 83 2.79 1.51 4.86
C VAL A 83 4.12 2.10 5.34
N CYS A 84 5.10 2.31 4.45
CA CYS A 84 6.38 2.92 4.81
C CYS A 84 6.19 4.32 5.40
N SER A 85 5.32 5.13 4.79
CA SER A 85 5.01 6.48 5.27
C SER A 85 4.35 6.46 6.65
N ALA A 86 3.40 5.53 6.85
CA ALA A 86 2.70 5.40 8.12
C ALA A 86 3.64 5.00 9.27
N GLU A 87 4.56 4.06 9.02
CA GLU A 87 5.59 3.65 9.98
C GLU A 87 6.54 4.81 10.33
N GLU A 88 6.82 5.69 9.36
CA GLU A 88 7.64 6.89 9.54
C GLU A 88 6.89 8.10 10.11
N LYS A 89 5.60 7.93 10.44
CA LYS A 89 4.72 9.02 10.94
C LYS A 89 4.62 10.21 9.99
N VAL A 90 4.68 9.93 8.69
CA VAL A 90 4.48 10.92 7.63
C VAL A 90 3.10 10.70 7.00
N PRO A 91 2.21 11.71 6.99
CA PRO A 91 0.94 11.66 6.29
C PRO A 91 1.10 11.24 4.82
N PHE A 92 0.15 10.48 4.30
CA PHE A 92 0.20 9.99 2.93
C PHE A 92 -1.08 10.29 2.16
N ILE A 93 -0.94 10.85 0.95
CA ILE A 93 -2.03 11.03 0.00
C ILE A 93 -1.88 10.01 -1.14
N TYR A 94 -2.93 9.24 -1.38
CA TYR A 94 -3.06 8.43 -2.59
C TYR A 94 -4.14 9.04 -3.47
N PHE A 95 -3.74 9.71 -4.54
CA PHE A 95 -4.62 10.40 -5.48
C PHE A 95 -4.84 9.54 -6.73
N PHE A 96 -6.02 8.93 -6.83
CA PHE A 96 -6.32 7.96 -7.88
C PHE A 96 -7.82 7.84 -8.13
N PRO A 97 -8.26 7.33 -9.29
CA PRO A 97 -9.68 7.17 -9.56
C PRO A 97 -10.28 6.05 -8.74
N PHE A 98 -11.35 6.35 -8.01
CA PHE A 98 -12.16 5.34 -7.34
C PHE A 98 -13.12 4.65 -8.33
N LEU A 99 -13.32 5.26 -9.49
CA LEU A 99 -14.12 4.78 -10.59
C LEU A 99 -13.49 5.28 -11.90
N ALA A 100 -13.30 4.37 -12.86
CA ALA A 100 -12.85 4.75 -14.20
C ALA A 100 -13.28 3.71 -15.25
N MET A 101 -13.42 4.17 -16.49
CA MET A 101 -13.62 3.31 -17.66
C MET A 101 -12.35 2.51 -17.95
N LYS A 102 -12.48 1.18 -18.06
CA LYS A 102 -11.48 0.33 -18.69
C LYS A 102 -11.71 0.33 -20.19
N HIS A 103 -10.70 0.68 -20.98
CA HIS A 103 -10.76 0.55 -22.44
C HIS A 103 -10.22 -0.80 -22.91
N GLY A 104 -10.65 -1.24 -24.10
CA GLY A 104 -10.21 -2.47 -24.76
C GLY A 104 -11.35 -3.47 -24.98
N THR A 105 -10.99 -4.73 -25.25
CA THR A 105 -11.94 -5.80 -25.63
C THR A 105 -13.05 -6.05 -24.60
N TYR A 106 -12.76 -5.83 -23.32
CA TYR A 106 -13.70 -5.96 -22.21
C TYR A 106 -13.86 -4.61 -21.52
N ALA A 107 -14.37 -3.64 -22.28
CA ALA A 107 -14.58 -2.29 -21.77
C ALA A 107 -15.69 -2.27 -20.72
N SER A 108 -15.38 -1.71 -19.55
CA SER A 108 -16.35 -1.59 -18.46
C SER A 108 -15.90 -0.55 -17.46
N ALA A 109 -16.86 0.11 -16.81
CA ALA A 109 -16.60 0.87 -15.61
C ALA A 109 -16.04 -0.07 -14.52
N CYS A 110 -15.04 0.41 -13.79
CA CYS A 110 -14.35 -0.36 -12.77
C CYS A 110 -14.27 0.47 -11.49
N TRP A 111 -14.68 -0.13 -10.39
CA TRP A 111 -14.69 0.50 -9.07
C TRP A 111 -13.49 0.05 -8.25
N VAL A 112 -13.05 0.94 -7.37
CA VAL A 112 -12.05 0.63 -6.35
C VAL A 112 -12.47 -0.56 -5.50
N ASN A 113 -11.51 -1.43 -5.20
CA ASN A 113 -11.71 -2.53 -4.27
C ASN A 113 -11.90 -1.97 -2.85
N ALA A 114 -13.07 -2.19 -2.26
CA ALA A 114 -13.41 -1.66 -0.93
C ALA A 114 -12.37 -2.04 0.14
N ARG A 115 -11.76 -3.24 0.03
CA ARG A 115 -10.73 -3.72 0.95
C ARG A 115 -9.48 -2.83 1.00
N LEU A 116 -9.15 -2.13 -0.09
CA LEU A 116 -8.05 -1.17 -0.12
C LEU A 116 -8.36 0.02 0.81
N LEU A 117 -9.55 0.61 0.69
CA LEU A 117 -9.97 1.76 1.49
C LEU A 117 -10.04 1.38 2.97
N GLU A 118 -10.58 0.21 3.30
CA GLU A 118 -10.62 -0.29 4.67
C GLU A 118 -9.22 -0.53 5.24
N ALA A 119 -8.32 -1.15 4.46
CA ALA A 119 -6.94 -1.35 4.89
C ALA A 119 -6.20 -0.02 5.13
N MET A 120 -6.44 1.01 4.31
CA MET A 120 -5.92 2.36 4.54
C MET A 120 -6.46 2.99 5.82
N GLN A 121 -7.75 2.83 6.12
CA GLN A 121 -8.36 3.31 7.37
C GLN A 121 -7.77 2.60 8.60
N LYS A 122 -7.60 1.26 8.54
CA LYS A 122 -6.96 0.49 9.62
C LYS A 122 -5.50 0.92 9.81
N LEU A 123 -4.75 1.09 8.71
CA LEU A 123 -3.38 1.61 8.73
C LEU A 123 -3.29 2.98 9.41
N SER A 124 -4.16 3.92 9.00
CA SER A 124 -4.25 5.27 9.60
C SER A 124 -4.47 5.20 11.11
N LYS A 125 -5.46 4.40 11.56
CA LYS A 125 -5.81 4.22 12.96
C LYS A 125 -4.66 3.61 13.78
N ILE A 126 -4.08 2.51 13.27
CA ILE A 126 -3.00 1.78 13.95
C ILE A 126 -1.77 2.68 14.17
N HIS A 127 -1.42 3.48 13.16
CA HIS A 127 -0.23 4.33 13.24
C HIS A 127 -0.51 5.74 13.77
N SER A 128 -1.78 6.10 13.96
CA SER A 128 -2.22 7.45 14.33
C SER A 128 -1.63 8.51 13.40
N VAL A 129 -1.73 8.26 12.08
CA VAL A 129 -1.19 9.12 11.03
C VAL A 129 -2.18 9.20 9.88
N PRO A 130 -2.48 10.39 9.33
CA PRO A 130 -3.43 10.52 8.24
C PRO A 130 -2.99 9.74 6.98
N ILE A 131 -3.79 8.76 6.58
CA ILE A 131 -3.66 8.04 5.32
C ILE A 131 -4.92 8.30 4.49
N MET A 132 -4.76 9.03 3.40
CA MET A 132 -5.85 9.65 2.67
C MET A 132 -5.93 9.06 1.27
N ALA A 133 -7.07 8.48 0.92
CA ALA A 133 -7.41 8.20 -0.48
C ALA A 133 -8.24 9.37 -1.00
N ILE A 134 -7.78 9.99 -2.09
CA ILE A 134 -8.45 11.12 -2.73
C ILE A 134 -8.87 10.69 -4.13
N ASN A 135 -10.14 10.86 -4.45
CA ASN A 135 -10.72 10.43 -5.70
C ASN A 135 -10.29 11.35 -6.86
N TRP A 136 -9.74 10.76 -7.92
CA TRP A 136 -9.69 11.39 -9.23
C TRP A 136 -11.04 11.19 -9.91
N GLU A 137 -11.83 12.26 -10.00
CA GLU A 137 -13.21 12.15 -10.49
C GLU A 137 -13.30 11.81 -11.98
N CYS A 138 -14.39 11.13 -12.32
CA CYS A 138 -14.75 10.79 -13.69
C CYS A 138 -16.05 11.48 -14.09
N ASP A 139 -16.26 11.65 -15.39
CA ASP A 139 -17.52 12.15 -15.92
C ASP A 139 -18.62 11.06 -15.94
N LYS A 140 -19.76 11.38 -16.55
CA LYS A 140 -20.91 10.47 -16.69
C LYS A 140 -20.62 9.22 -17.55
N GLU A 141 -19.56 9.26 -18.37
CA GLU A 141 -19.09 8.16 -19.21
C GLU A 141 -17.95 7.37 -18.54
N TYR A 142 -17.64 7.73 -17.29
CA TYR A 142 -16.55 7.16 -16.49
C TYR A 142 -15.15 7.51 -17.02
N GLU A 143 -15.04 8.52 -17.87
CA GLU A 143 -13.75 9.06 -18.32
C GLU A 143 -13.17 10.01 -17.29
N LEU A 144 -11.85 9.97 -17.09
CA LEU A 144 -11.19 10.80 -16.10
C LEU A 144 -11.24 12.28 -16.48
N ILE A 145 -11.66 13.11 -15.54
CA ILE A 145 -11.70 14.57 -15.71
C ILE A 145 -10.26 15.13 -15.66
N ARG A 146 -9.91 16.00 -16.61
CA ARG A 146 -8.54 16.55 -16.78
C ARG A 146 -8.52 18.05 -17.05
N ASP A 147 -9.56 18.76 -16.67
CA ASP A 147 -9.72 20.21 -16.89
C ASP A 147 -9.18 21.08 -15.74
N GLY A 148 -8.57 20.45 -14.72
CA GLY A 148 -8.05 21.09 -13.52
C GLY A 148 -8.99 20.97 -12.31
N SER A 149 -10.27 20.66 -12.53
CA SER A 149 -11.23 20.50 -11.43
C SER A 149 -10.94 19.27 -10.56
N GLN A 150 -10.31 18.24 -11.11
CA GLN A 150 -9.92 17.04 -10.39
C GLN A 150 -8.96 17.33 -9.21
N ASP A 151 -8.22 18.45 -9.27
CA ASP A 151 -7.24 18.81 -8.25
C ASP A 151 -7.87 19.62 -7.11
N LEU A 152 -9.11 20.12 -7.23
CA LEU A 152 -9.69 21.07 -6.28
C LEU A 152 -9.75 20.53 -4.84
N PHE A 153 -10.21 19.28 -4.67
CA PHE A 153 -10.28 18.68 -3.34
C PHE A 153 -8.87 18.39 -2.78
N LEU A 154 -7.94 17.96 -3.63
CA LEU A 154 -6.54 17.78 -3.24
C LEU A 154 -5.90 19.10 -2.79
N LYS A 155 -6.13 20.20 -3.53
CA LYS A 155 -5.66 21.55 -3.16
C LYS A 155 -6.20 21.97 -1.81
N ALA A 156 -7.50 21.77 -1.56
CA ALA A 156 -8.10 22.06 -0.26
C ALA A 156 -7.43 21.24 0.86
N VAL A 157 -7.14 19.97 0.63
CA VAL A 157 -6.41 19.11 1.59
C VAL A 157 -5.02 19.67 1.87
N VAL A 158 -4.22 19.93 0.83
CA VAL A 158 -2.87 20.48 0.97
C VAL A 158 -2.90 21.83 1.70
N ASP A 159 -3.83 22.72 1.35
CA ASP A 159 -4.01 24.03 1.99
C ASP A 159 -4.27 23.90 3.49
N ASP A 160 -5.13 22.95 3.90
CA ASP A 160 -5.47 22.78 5.31
C ASP A 160 -4.30 22.17 6.11
N PHE A 161 -3.55 21.25 5.50
CA PHE A 161 -2.31 20.73 6.08
C PHE A 161 -1.28 21.85 6.31
N ILE A 162 -1.09 22.74 5.34
CA ILE A 162 -0.20 23.89 5.47
C ILE A 162 -0.63 24.81 6.61
N LYS A 163 -1.93 25.16 6.68
CA LYS A 163 -2.49 26.04 7.72
C LYS A 163 -2.26 25.50 9.13
N HIS A 164 -2.23 24.18 9.29
CA HIS A 164 -2.04 23.51 10.57
C HIS A 164 -0.61 22.97 10.77
N ASP A 165 0.37 23.44 9.98
CA ASP A 165 1.78 23.01 10.05
C ASP A 165 1.94 21.47 10.02
N TYR A 166 1.07 20.79 9.26
CA TYR A 166 1.06 19.33 9.10
C TYR A 166 0.90 18.55 10.41
N LYS A 167 0.36 19.18 11.46
CA LYS A 167 0.28 18.62 12.82
C LYS A 167 -1.11 18.77 13.42
N GLY A 168 -1.37 17.93 14.42
CA GLY A 168 -2.55 18.03 15.25
C GLY A 168 -3.83 17.65 14.51
N ASP A 169 -4.92 18.26 14.94
CA ASP A 169 -6.24 18.07 14.34
C ASP A 169 -6.38 18.97 13.10
N ILE A 170 -6.59 18.36 11.94
CA ILE A 170 -6.69 19.05 10.65
C ILE A 170 -8.14 18.85 10.17
N PRO A 171 -8.99 19.89 10.21
CA PRO A 171 -10.44 19.77 10.00
C PRO A 171 -10.84 19.04 8.72
N ILE A 172 -10.12 19.24 7.61
CA ILE A 172 -10.46 18.58 6.34
C ILE A 172 -10.38 17.05 6.39
N LEU A 173 -9.66 16.48 7.36
CA LEU A 173 -9.55 15.02 7.52
C LEU A 173 -10.89 14.36 7.80
N GLU A 174 -11.81 15.03 8.50
CA GLU A 174 -13.18 14.52 8.69
C GLU A 174 -13.87 14.34 7.34
N LYS A 175 -13.71 15.31 6.43
CA LYS A 175 -14.28 15.24 5.10
C LYS A 175 -13.62 14.16 4.25
N VAL A 176 -12.31 14.00 4.33
CA VAL A 176 -11.60 12.90 3.65
C VAL A 176 -12.10 11.55 4.14
N HIS A 177 -12.25 11.35 5.45
CA HIS A 177 -12.79 10.13 6.01
C HIS A 177 -14.23 9.85 5.55
N GLU A 178 -15.07 10.88 5.51
CA GLU A 178 -16.44 10.76 4.99
C GLU A 178 -16.43 10.29 3.53
N VAL A 179 -15.63 10.91 2.66
CA VAL A 179 -15.52 10.53 1.23
C VAL A 179 -15.05 9.08 1.09
N MET A 180 -14.01 8.69 1.83
CA MET A 180 -13.51 7.31 1.82
C MET A 180 -14.57 6.31 2.28
N LYS A 181 -15.32 6.64 3.35
CA LYS A 181 -16.39 5.79 3.87
C LYS A 181 -17.55 5.65 2.89
N THR A 182 -18.05 6.76 2.35
CA THR A 182 -19.12 6.73 1.34
C THR A 182 -18.71 5.86 0.15
N LYS A 183 -17.46 5.97 -0.31
CA LYS A 183 -16.96 5.22 -1.46
C LYS A 183 -16.72 3.75 -1.14
N PHE A 184 -16.34 3.44 0.10
CA PHE A 184 -16.32 2.07 0.62
C PHE A 184 -17.73 1.45 0.62
N ASP A 185 -18.73 2.13 1.20
CA ASP A 185 -20.11 1.64 1.30
C ASP A 185 -20.74 1.44 -0.10
N GLU A 186 -20.49 2.38 -1.01
CA GLU A 186 -20.86 2.31 -2.42
C GLU A 186 -20.24 1.10 -3.14
N ALA A 187 -18.96 0.81 -2.89
CA ALA A 187 -18.26 -0.32 -3.48
C ALA A 187 -18.78 -1.65 -2.92
N LEU A 188 -19.07 -1.73 -1.62
CA LEU A 188 -19.69 -2.91 -1.00
C LEU A 188 -21.11 -3.16 -1.53
N THR A 189 -21.91 -2.11 -1.69
CA THR A 189 -23.28 -2.24 -2.21
C THR A 189 -23.29 -2.82 -3.63
N ARG A 190 -22.34 -2.41 -4.48
CA ARG A 190 -22.21 -2.91 -5.85
C ARG A 190 -21.53 -4.28 -5.93
N HIS A 191 -20.58 -4.52 -5.04
CA HIS A 191 -19.77 -5.73 -4.99
C HIS A 191 -19.78 -6.32 -3.57
N PRO A 192 -20.89 -6.94 -3.15
CA PRO A 192 -21.01 -7.50 -1.80
C PRO A 192 -19.89 -8.48 -1.45
N GLN A 193 -19.34 -9.20 -2.45
CA GLN A 193 -18.20 -10.11 -2.28
C GLN A 193 -16.93 -9.43 -1.75
N TYR A 194 -16.88 -8.09 -1.67
CA TYR A 194 -15.79 -7.38 -1.02
C TYR A 194 -15.83 -7.45 0.51
N SER A 195 -16.96 -7.79 1.14
CA SER A 195 -17.03 -8.04 2.58
C SER A 195 -16.40 -9.38 2.99
N ASP A 196 -16.26 -10.32 2.06
CA ASP A 196 -15.67 -11.63 2.32
C ASP A 196 -14.14 -11.61 2.16
N LEU A 197 -13.48 -12.72 2.50
CA LEU A 197 -12.10 -12.94 2.07
C LEU A 197 -12.04 -13.09 0.54
N PRO A 198 -11.05 -12.48 -0.13
CA PRO A 198 -10.88 -12.69 -1.56
C PRO A 198 -10.53 -14.16 -1.86
N PRO A 199 -10.82 -14.69 -3.06
CA PRO A 199 -10.59 -16.11 -3.39
C PRO A 199 -9.14 -16.59 -3.23
N THR A 200 -8.18 -15.65 -3.23
CA THR A 200 -6.76 -15.92 -3.03
C THR A 200 -6.35 -15.95 -1.56
N ALA A 201 -7.26 -15.64 -0.62
CA ALA A 201 -6.97 -15.65 0.80
C ALA A 201 -7.95 -16.58 1.54
N ARG A 202 -7.43 -17.29 2.54
CA ARG A 202 -8.26 -18.06 3.49
C ARG A 202 -7.68 -18.00 4.89
N GLU A 203 -8.56 -18.03 5.87
CA GLU A 203 -8.19 -18.26 7.26
C GLU A 203 -8.08 -19.77 7.52
N VAL A 204 -7.07 -20.18 8.28
CA VAL A 204 -6.85 -21.56 8.70
C VAL A 204 -6.46 -21.62 10.18
N ILE A 205 -6.71 -22.76 10.81
CA ILE A 205 -6.14 -23.09 12.12
C ILE A 205 -4.65 -23.36 11.91
N THR A 206 -3.79 -22.59 12.59
CA THR A 206 -2.34 -22.64 12.40
C THR A 206 -1.81 -24.05 12.60
N LYS A 207 -2.20 -24.70 13.70
CA LYS A 207 -1.70 -26.04 14.05
C LYS A 207 -1.97 -27.07 12.95
N GLU A 208 -3.21 -27.14 12.46
CA GLU A 208 -3.62 -28.08 11.41
C GLU A 208 -2.87 -27.82 10.10
N TYR A 209 -2.69 -26.55 9.74
CA TYR A 209 -1.93 -26.19 8.54
C TYR A 209 -0.46 -26.64 8.66
N LEU A 210 0.18 -26.37 9.80
CA LEU A 210 1.58 -26.73 10.02
C LEU A 210 1.79 -28.25 10.12
N GLU A 211 0.84 -29.01 10.62
CA GLU A 211 0.86 -30.49 10.58
C GLU A 211 0.91 -31.00 9.13
N SER A 212 0.09 -30.42 8.24
CA SER A 212 0.13 -30.76 6.82
C SER A 212 1.47 -30.42 6.15
N LEU A 213 2.08 -29.29 6.53
CA LEU A 213 3.39 -28.90 6.04
C LEU A 213 4.51 -29.78 6.60
N SER A 214 4.42 -30.21 7.85
CA SER A 214 5.41 -31.09 8.48
C SER A 214 5.44 -32.47 7.82
N ALA A 215 4.27 -32.97 7.40
CA ALA A 215 4.16 -34.20 6.61
C ALA A 215 4.78 -34.03 5.21
N LYS A 216 4.61 -32.86 4.59
CA LYS A 216 5.13 -32.54 3.25
C LYS A 216 6.63 -32.24 3.24
N TYR A 217 7.13 -31.50 4.23
CA TYR A 217 8.49 -30.97 4.31
C TYR A 217 9.21 -31.47 5.56
N LYS A 218 9.76 -32.69 5.47
CA LYS A 218 10.44 -33.34 6.58
C LYS A 218 11.64 -32.54 7.08
N GLY A 219 11.80 -32.45 8.41
CA GLY A 219 12.94 -31.81 9.06
C GLY A 219 12.82 -30.28 9.23
N LYS A 220 11.70 -29.67 8.84
CA LYS A 220 11.42 -28.25 9.12
C LYS A 220 10.76 -28.11 10.48
N ASP A 221 11.23 -27.16 11.27
CA ASP A 221 10.64 -26.81 12.56
C ASP A 221 9.72 -25.58 12.42
N PHE A 222 8.41 -25.82 12.43
CA PHE A 222 7.40 -24.77 12.37
C PHE A 222 6.92 -24.28 13.73
N SER A 223 7.49 -24.77 14.84
CA SER A 223 6.99 -24.53 16.21
C SER A 223 6.82 -23.05 16.55
N LYS A 224 7.69 -22.18 16.01
CA LYS A 224 7.61 -20.72 16.22
C LYS A 224 6.29 -20.11 15.77
N LEU A 225 5.63 -20.67 14.76
CA LEU A 225 4.37 -20.15 14.24
C LEU A 225 3.17 -20.50 15.12
N LEU A 226 3.31 -21.47 16.05
CA LEU A 226 2.26 -21.89 16.98
C LEU A 226 1.95 -20.85 18.07
N THR A 227 2.66 -19.73 18.10
CA THR A 227 2.34 -18.61 19.00
C THR A 227 1.00 -17.95 18.66
N ARG A 228 0.45 -18.19 17.47
CA ARG A 228 -0.84 -17.66 17.03
C ARG A 228 -1.76 -18.80 16.59
N GLU A 229 -2.98 -18.84 17.13
CA GLU A 229 -3.97 -19.90 16.88
C GLU A 229 -4.39 -19.98 15.40
N LYS A 230 -4.51 -18.81 14.76
CA LYS A 230 -4.99 -18.66 13.38
C LYS A 230 -3.94 -18.08 12.46
N SER A 231 -4.05 -18.43 11.18
CA SER A 231 -3.19 -17.94 10.11
C SER A 231 -4.03 -17.54 8.90
N ILE A 232 -3.60 -16.51 8.18
CA ILE A 232 -4.10 -16.21 6.84
C ILE A 232 -3.15 -16.81 5.82
N VAL A 233 -3.67 -17.65 4.92
CA VAL A 233 -2.94 -18.17 3.76
C VAL A 233 -3.29 -17.32 2.55
N TYR A 234 -2.28 -16.70 1.94
CA TYR A 234 -2.39 -15.99 0.66
C TYR A 234 -1.81 -16.85 -0.47
N ASP A 235 -2.68 -17.36 -1.34
CA ASP A 235 -2.34 -18.11 -2.54
C ASP A 235 -1.85 -17.16 -3.67
N ILE A 236 -0.58 -17.29 -4.04
CA ILE A 236 0.11 -16.48 -5.04
C ILE A 236 0.44 -17.34 -6.27
N GLY A 237 -0.33 -17.17 -7.34
CA GLY A 237 -0.18 -17.91 -8.61
C GLY A 237 0.88 -17.33 -9.57
N MET A 238 2.10 -17.03 -9.08
CA MET A 238 3.18 -16.50 -9.93
C MET A 238 4.12 -17.61 -10.43
N LYS A 239 4.56 -17.53 -11.69
CA LYS A 239 5.51 -18.49 -12.30
C LYS A 239 6.99 -18.11 -12.13
N TYR A 240 7.26 -16.89 -11.72
CA TYR A 240 8.58 -16.39 -11.34
C TYR A 240 8.42 -15.38 -10.22
N VAL A 241 9.43 -15.24 -9.36
CA VAL A 241 9.40 -14.26 -8.26
C VAL A 241 9.30 -12.85 -8.84
N ARG A 242 8.28 -12.10 -8.43
CA ARG A 242 8.04 -10.70 -8.79
C ARG A 242 7.32 -9.96 -7.67
N SER A 243 7.40 -8.63 -7.67
CA SER A 243 6.71 -7.78 -6.68
C SER A 243 5.22 -7.65 -7.00
N ASP A 244 4.93 -7.11 -8.17
CA ASP A 244 3.58 -6.70 -8.51
C ASP A 244 2.75 -7.87 -9.02
N PRO A 245 1.53 -8.10 -8.50
CA PRO A 245 0.86 -7.30 -7.47
C PRO A 245 1.06 -7.72 -6.01
N TYR A 246 1.63 -8.90 -5.82
CA TYR A 246 1.49 -9.69 -4.62
C TYR A 246 2.10 -9.04 -3.37
N THR A 247 3.20 -8.28 -3.48
CA THR A 247 3.84 -7.64 -2.32
C THR A 247 3.01 -6.50 -1.73
N GLY A 248 2.20 -5.83 -2.54
CA GLY A 248 1.24 -4.83 -2.07
C GLY A 248 0.00 -5.50 -1.46
N THR A 249 -0.50 -6.55 -2.12
CA THR A 249 -1.67 -7.31 -1.64
C THR A 249 -1.43 -8.01 -0.30
N GLN A 250 -0.24 -8.57 -0.05
CA GLN A 250 0.08 -9.15 1.27
C GLN A 250 -0.07 -8.11 2.39
N LEU A 251 0.28 -6.85 2.14
CA LEU A 251 0.20 -5.79 3.13
C LEU A 251 -1.24 -5.31 3.34
N ILE A 252 -2.04 -5.31 2.27
CA ILE A 252 -3.49 -5.10 2.40
C ILE A 252 -4.07 -6.17 3.32
N TYR A 253 -3.77 -7.46 3.10
CA TYR A 253 -4.29 -8.54 3.95
C TYR A 253 -3.75 -8.48 5.38
N ASP A 254 -2.49 -8.09 5.55
CA ASP A 254 -1.89 -7.86 6.84
C ASP A 254 -2.69 -6.82 7.64
N TYR A 255 -2.88 -5.60 7.12
CA TYR A 255 -3.64 -4.56 7.82
C TYR A 255 -5.13 -4.83 7.90
N LEU A 256 -5.70 -5.53 6.91
CA LEU A 256 -7.12 -5.84 6.88
C LEU A 256 -7.48 -6.93 7.91
N LEU A 257 -6.65 -7.95 8.05
CA LEU A 257 -7.01 -9.20 8.73
C LEU A 257 -6.14 -9.49 9.97
N ALA A 258 -4.86 -9.17 9.97
CA ALA A 258 -3.91 -9.69 10.97
C ALA A 258 -3.34 -8.63 11.92
N ARG A 259 -2.92 -7.47 11.44
CA ARG A 259 -2.23 -6.41 12.20
C ARG A 259 -3.17 -5.75 13.21
N GLN A 260 -2.75 -5.66 14.47
CA GLN A 260 -3.47 -4.96 15.54
C GLN A 260 -2.69 -3.77 16.12
N GLY A 261 -1.36 -3.75 15.97
CA GLY A 261 -0.48 -2.69 16.47
C GLY A 261 0.51 -2.20 15.42
N ALA A 262 1.53 -1.42 15.79
CA ALA A 262 2.40 -0.73 14.83
C ALA A 262 3.34 -1.67 14.05
N THR A 263 3.61 -2.87 14.57
CA THR A 263 4.65 -3.77 14.05
C THR A 263 4.13 -5.15 13.61
N PRO A 264 4.86 -5.89 12.75
CA PRO A 264 4.69 -7.32 12.48
C PRO A 264 4.43 -8.22 13.70
N LYS A 265 5.00 -7.86 14.86
CA LYS A 265 4.90 -8.66 16.08
C LYS A 265 3.50 -8.59 16.69
N GLU A 266 2.82 -7.46 16.51
CA GLU A 266 1.49 -7.17 17.05
C GLU A 266 0.35 -7.67 16.13
N ARG A 267 0.56 -8.78 15.42
CA ARG A 267 -0.51 -9.46 14.67
C ARG A 267 -1.25 -10.44 15.56
N SER A 268 -2.57 -10.55 15.34
CA SER A 268 -3.41 -11.62 15.88
C SER A 268 -3.27 -12.94 15.11
N MET A 269 -2.84 -12.88 13.84
CA MET A 269 -2.69 -14.04 12.96
C MET A 269 -1.34 -14.05 12.25
N ASN A 270 -0.85 -15.24 11.88
CA ASN A 270 0.30 -15.34 10.98
C ASN A 270 -0.11 -15.00 9.54
N ILE A 271 0.83 -14.48 8.76
CA ILE A 271 0.71 -14.30 7.30
C ILE A 271 1.55 -15.38 6.61
N LEU A 272 0.88 -16.33 5.96
CA LEU A 272 1.51 -17.42 5.22
C LEU A 272 1.33 -17.18 3.72
N LEU A 273 2.43 -17.11 2.97
CA LEU A 273 2.41 -16.94 1.53
C LEU A 273 2.57 -18.31 0.86
N ARG A 274 1.59 -18.74 0.06
CA ARG A 274 1.65 -20.00 -0.67
C ARG A 274 1.93 -19.75 -2.15
N MET A 275 3.10 -20.19 -2.61
CA MET A 275 3.64 -19.97 -3.96
C MET A 275 3.86 -21.32 -4.66
N PRO A 276 2.79 -22.02 -5.09
CA PRO A 276 2.86 -23.42 -5.53
C PRO A 276 3.66 -23.65 -6.81
N ASP A 277 3.93 -22.59 -7.57
CA ASP A 277 4.65 -22.63 -8.85
C ASP A 277 6.12 -22.15 -8.73
N ILE A 278 6.57 -21.81 -7.52
CA ILE A 278 7.95 -21.36 -7.27
C ILE A 278 8.68 -22.45 -6.49
N SER A 279 9.76 -22.97 -7.08
CA SER A 279 10.65 -23.90 -6.39
C SER A 279 11.67 -23.17 -5.52
N LYS A 280 12.28 -23.92 -4.59
CA LYS A 280 13.40 -23.44 -3.77
C LYS A 280 14.55 -22.92 -4.63
N ALA A 281 14.90 -23.62 -5.70
CA ALA A 281 15.93 -23.17 -6.63
C ALA A 281 15.59 -21.83 -7.31
N LEU A 282 14.33 -21.63 -7.72
CA LEU A 282 13.87 -20.36 -8.29
C LEU A 282 13.88 -19.23 -7.25
N TRP A 283 13.47 -19.52 -6.02
CA TRP A 283 13.53 -18.59 -4.90
C TRP A 283 14.96 -18.18 -4.58
N ASP A 284 15.89 -19.13 -4.50
CA ASP A 284 17.29 -18.88 -4.16
C ASP A 284 18.00 -18.07 -5.25
N LYS A 285 17.69 -18.35 -6.52
CA LYS A 285 18.13 -17.51 -7.64
C LYS A 285 17.65 -16.07 -7.50
N ALA A 286 16.38 -15.86 -7.14
CA ALA A 286 15.82 -14.52 -6.96
C ALA A 286 16.40 -13.81 -5.72
N SER A 287 16.62 -14.53 -4.62
CA SER A 287 17.10 -14.00 -3.34
C SER A 287 18.63 -13.89 -3.22
N THR A 288 19.37 -14.28 -4.27
CA THR A 288 20.81 -14.01 -4.38
C THR A 288 21.09 -12.51 -4.23
N ASN A 289 20.23 -11.66 -4.80
CA ASN A 289 20.20 -10.24 -4.45
C ASN A 289 19.21 -10.01 -3.30
N LYS A 290 19.70 -10.05 -2.06
CA LYS A 290 18.89 -9.79 -0.86
C LYS A 290 18.29 -8.37 -0.83
N ASN A 291 18.83 -7.44 -1.63
CA ASN A 291 18.32 -6.07 -1.73
C ASN A 291 17.19 -5.92 -2.76
N ARG A 292 16.86 -6.99 -3.50
CA ARG A 292 15.75 -6.98 -4.46
C ARG A 292 14.43 -6.71 -3.73
N LYS A 293 13.66 -5.73 -4.23
CA LYS A 293 12.44 -5.19 -3.59
C LYS A 293 11.45 -6.27 -3.17
N ASP A 294 11.09 -7.18 -4.09
CA ASP A 294 10.16 -8.27 -3.80
C ASP A 294 10.64 -9.17 -2.68
N ILE A 295 11.89 -9.63 -2.75
CA ILE A 295 12.49 -10.49 -1.73
C ILE A 295 12.41 -9.81 -0.38
N LYS A 296 12.87 -8.55 -0.27
CA LYS A 296 12.78 -7.78 0.98
C LYS A 296 11.36 -7.69 1.52
N LEU A 297 10.38 -7.39 0.66
CA LEU A 297 8.99 -7.21 1.08
C LEU A 297 8.32 -8.52 1.50
N TYR A 298 8.54 -9.61 0.77
CA TYR A 298 8.03 -10.91 1.18
C TYR A 298 8.66 -11.35 2.51
N THR A 299 9.98 -11.24 2.64
CA THR A 299 10.67 -11.68 3.85
C THR A 299 10.47 -10.75 5.05
N LYS A 300 10.00 -9.52 4.83
CA LYS A 300 9.71 -8.61 5.94
C LYS A 300 8.32 -8.86 6.55
N PHE A 301 7.35 -9.23 5.71
CA PHE A 301 5.95 -9.24 6.11
C PHE A 301 5.32 -10.63 6.16
N ALA A 302 5.93 -11.67 5.57
CA ALA A 302 5.48 -13.04 5.76
C ALA A 302 6.02 -13.62 7.06
N ASP A 303 5.25 -14.48 7.71
CA ASP A 303 5.73 -15.35 8.79
C ASP A 303 6.23 -16.72 8.21
N LEU A 304 5.70 -17.11 7.04
CA LEU A 304 6.07 -18.32 6.30
C LEU A 304 5.88 -18.11 4.80
N ILE A 305 6.77 -18.68 3.99
CA ILE A 305 6.60 -18.81 2.54
C ILE A 305 6.64 -20.30 2.18
N GLU A 306 5.50 -20.85 1.76
CA GLU A 306 5.40 -22.19 1.20
C GLU A 306 5.72 -22.15 -0.30
N LEU A 307 6.74 -22.89 -0.70
CA LEU A 307 7.16 -23.08 -2.10
C LEU A 307 6.59 -24.41 -2.63
N SER A 308 6.89 -24.76 -3.89
CA SER A 308 6.44 -26.02 -4.50
C SER A 308 7.05 -27.26 -3.83
N ASP A 309 8.32 -27.14 -3.42
CA ASP A 309 9.20 -28.23 -2.96
C ASP A 309 9.90 -27.93 -1.61
N ASP A 310 9.64 -26.77 -1.01
CA ASP A 310 10.21 -26.39 0.29
C ASP A 310 9.28 -25.41 1.06
N ALA A 311 9.65 -25.07 2.29
CA ALA A 311 9.06 -23.99 3.07
C ALA A 311 10.16 -23.13 3.73
N ILE A 312 9.96 -21.81 3.70
CA ILE A 312 10.85 -20.81 4.28
C ILE A 312 10.15 -20.18 5.47
N ILE A 313 10.63 -20.47 6.68
CA ILE A 313 10.11 -19.89 7.91
C ILE A 313 10.77 -18.53 8.12
N ILE A 314 9.95 -17.51 8.30
CA ILE A 314 10.38 -16.11 8.42
C ILE A 314 9.84 -15.62 9.74
N TYR A 315 10.52 -16.02 10.81
CA TYR A 315 10.12 -15.66 12.16
C TYR A 315 11.26 -14.88 12.80
N GLU A 316 11.05 -13.57 12.96
CA GLU A 316 11.94 -12.64 13.67
C GLU A 316 11.54 -12.49 15.15
#